data_AF-A0A942UAG1-F1
#
_entry.id   AF-A0A942UAG1-F1
#
_cell.length_a   1.000
_cell.length_b   1.000
_cell.length_c   1.000
_cell.angle_alpha   90.00
_cell.angle_beta   90.00
_cell.angle_gamma   90.00
#
_symmetry.space_group_name_H-M   'P 1'
#
loop_
_entity.id
_entity.type
_entity.pdbx_description
1 polymer ?
#
loop_
_entity_poly.entity_id
_entity_poly.type
_entity_poly.pdbx_seq_one_letter_code
_entity_poly.pdbx_strand_id
1 'polypeptide(L)'
;MEKVDICVHFLLGKALQKVNQVSKSKLSSYGVTPVQYALLRQLWRKDGQFGFELAERLQLDSATITGIIDRLEQNGFIDRRVDPNDRRNKLVFLTDKGRSMEVPLCQKMDEMNEEVMSDLSDVEIQQFKKILYDIGIKNK
;
A
#
# COMPACT_ATOMS: atom_id res chain seq x y z
N MET A 1 24.17 9.46 -26.25
CA MET A 1 23.60 8.81 -25.04
C MET A 1 23.91 9.73 -23.87
N GLU A 2 23.13 10.80 -23.72
CA GLU A 2 23.50 11.95 -22.88
C GLU A 2 22.77 11.95 -21.54
N LYS A 3 23.61 12.01 -20.49
CA LYS A 3 23.37 12.39 -19.08
C LYS A 3 22.47 11.50 -18.24
N VAL A 4 23.10 10.45 -17.72
CA VAL A 4 22.85 9.83 -16.41
C VAL A 4 23.23 10.81 -15.27
N ASP A 5 22.79 12.07 -15.35
CA ASP A 5 22.96 13.12 -14.32
C ASP A 5 21.58 13.71 -13.96
N ILE A 6 20.57 12.86 -13.90
CA ILE A 6 19.23 13.27 -13.51
C ILE A 6 19.10 13.10 -11.99
N CYS A 7 18.73 14.18 -11.30
CA CYS A 7 18.56 14.18 -9.84
C CYS A 7 17.71 12.99 -9.37
N VAL A 8 18.12 12.37 -8.25
CA VAL A 8 17.46 11.18 -7.67
C VAL A 8 15.97 11.42 -7.43
N HIS A 9 15.57 12.65 -7.09
CA HIS A 9 14.17 13.02 -6.90
C HIS A 9 13.34 12.81 -8.17
N PHE A 10 13.87 13.22 -9.33
CA PHE A 10 13.16 13.06 -10.60
C PHE A 10 13.08 11.59 -11.01
N LEU A 11 14.16 10.81 -10.85
CA LEU A 11 14.16 9.39 -11.17
C LEU A 11 13.17 8.61 -10.31
N LEU A 12 13.18 8.85 -8.99
CA LEU A 12 12.22 8.26 -8.06
C LEU A 12 10.79 8.68 -8.41
N GLY A 13 10.57 9.95 -8.73
CA GLY A 13 9.25 10.46 -9.13
C GLY A 13 8.72 9.78 -10.40
N LYS A 14 9.57 9.59 -11.42
CA LYS A 14 9.20 8.90 -12.66
C LYS A 14 8.93 7.41 -12.45
N ALA A 15 9.79 6.73 -11.70
CA ALA A 15 9.60 5.33 -11.35
C ALA A 15 8.29 5.14 -10.57
N LEU A 16 8.04 5.98 -9.55
CA LEU A 16 6.82 5.93 -8.75
C LEU A 16 5.57 6.23 -9.59
N GLN A 17 5.63 7.17 -10.54
CA GLN A 17 4.53 7.45 -11.46
C GLN A 17 4.15 6.21 -12.28
N LYS A 18 5.14 5.52 -12.86
CA LYS A 18 4.92 4.29 -13.63
C LYS A 18 4.35 3.17 -12.73
N VAL A 19 4.95 2.95 -11.56
CA VAL A 19 4.47 1.95 -10.59
C VAL A 19 3.01 2.21 -10.19
N ASN A 20 2.66 3.47 -9.90
CA ASN A 20 1.30 3.85 -9.54
C ASN A 20 0.31 3.62 -10.68
N GLN A 21 0.70 3.92 -11.92
CA GLN A 21 -0.14 3.69 -13.10
C GLN A 21 -0.44 2.20 -13.29
N VAL A 22 0.60 1.35 -13.25
CA VAL A 22 0.44 -0.10 -13.42
C VAL A 22 -0.35 -0.69 -12.24
N SER A 23 -0.01 -0.32 -11.00
CA SER A 23 -0.75 -0.77 -9.81
C SER A 23 -2.23 -0.39 -9.87
N LYS A 24 -2.55 0.84 -10.26
CA LYS A 24 -3.93 1.29 -10.44
C LYS A 24 -4.66 0.45 -11.49
N SER A 25 -4.01 0.14 -12.61
CA SER A 25 -4.59 -0.70 -13.65
C SER A 25 -4.92 -2.11 -13.11
N LYS A 26 -3.96 -2.75 -12.43
CA LYS A 26 -4.11 -4.11 -11.89
C LYS A 26 -5.21 -4.24 -10.83
N LEU A 27 -5.37 -3.21 -10.00
CA LEU A 27 -6.35 -3.20 -8.91
C LEU A 27 -7.74 -2.66 -9.32
N SER A 28 -7.85 -2.00 -10.48
CA SER A 28 -9.08 -1.31 -10.89
C SER A 28 -10.30 -2.21 -10.99
N SER A 29 -10.13 -3.46 -11.42
CA SER A 29 -11.19 -4.48 -11.51
C SER A 29 -11.79 -4.87 -10.16
N TYR A 30 -11.09 -4.60 -9.06
CA TYR A 30 -11.55 -4.83 -7.70
C TYR A 30 -12.12 -3.58 -7.02
N GLY A 31 -12.09 -2.43 -7.71
CA GLY A 31 -12.49 -1.15 -7.12
C GLY A 31 -11.56 -0.69 -5.99
N VAL A 32 -10.30 -1.14 -5.99
CA VAL A 32 -9.31 -0.83 -4.95
C VAL A 32 -8.20 0.05 -5.54
N THR A 33 -7.81 1.09 -4.81
CA THR A 33 -6.64 1.93 -5.14
C THR A 33 -5.37 1.39 -4.46
N PRO A 34 -4.17 1.74 -4.95
CA PRO A 34 -2.92 1.28 -4.33
C PRO A 34 -2.80 1.63 -2.83
N VAL A 35 -3.27 2.81 -2.42
CA VAL A 35 -3.24 3.23 -1.00
C VAL A 35 -4.26 2.46 -0.15
N GLN A 36 -5.43 2.13 -0.71
CA GLN A 36 -6.42 1.26 -0.05
C GLN A 36 -5.89 -0.18 0.09
N TYR A 37 -5.22 -0.71 -0.95
CA TYR A 37 -4.53 -1.99 -0.88
C TYR A 37 -3.46 -1.98 0.22
N ALA A 38 -2.68 -0.90 0.36
CA ALA A 38 -1.69 -0.79 1.42
C ALA A 38 -2.32 -0.87 2.82
N LEU A 39 -3.49 -0.25 3.04
CA LEU A 39 -4.24 -0.39 4.30
C LEU A 39 -4.73 -1.83 4.52
N LEU A 40 -5.34 -2.45 3.51
CA LEU A 40 -5.77 -3.85 3.59
C LEU A 40 -4.58 -4.78 3.90
N ARG A 41 -3.41 -4.53 3.31
CA ARG A 41 -2.17 -5.27 3.58
C ARG A 41 -1.74 -5.17 5.04
N GLN A 42 -1.94 -4.03 5.71
CA GLN A 42 -1.67 -3.92 7.14
C GLN A 42 -2.68 -4.75 7.96
N LEU A 43 -3.96 -4.73 7.58
CA LEU A 43 -5.00 -5.49 8.28
C LEU A 43 -4.90 -7.01 8.08
N TRP A 44 -4.49 -7.49 6.91
CA TRP A 44 -4.26 -8.93 6.70
C TRP A 44 -3.10 -9.44 7.55
N ARG A 45 -2.08 -8.60 7.82
CA ARG A 45 -0.97 -8.94 8.74
C ARG A 45 -1.39 -8.92 10.20
N LYS A 46 -2.19 -7.92 10.59
CA LYS A 46 -2.72 -7.76 11.94
C LYS A 46 -4.08 -7.11 11.85
N ASP A 47 -5.13 -7.88 12.09
CA ASP A 47 -6.49 -7.34 12.07
C ASP A 47 -6.79 -6.59 13.37
N GLY A 48 -7.83 -5.74 13.37
CA GLY A 48 -8.22 -4.98 14.56
C GLY A 48 -7.16 -3.97 15.00
N GLN A 49 -6.81 -3.04 14.11
CA GLN A 49 -5.84 -1.97 14.39
C GLN A 49 -6.52 -0.62 14.54
N PHE A 50 -5.92 0.30 15.29
CA PHE A 50 -6.46 1.65 15.38
C PHE A 50 -6.15 2.45 14.10
N GLY A 51 -7.05 3.37 13.74
CA GLY A 51 -6.86 4.24 12.58
C GLY A 51 -5.54 5.05 12.65
N PHE A 52 -5.14 5.50 13.83
CA PHE A 52 -3.89 6.24 14.00
C PHE A 52 -2.64 5.36 13.81
N GLU A 53 -2.67 4.09 14.25
CA GLU A 53 -1.57 3.15 14.02
C GLU A 53 -1.41 2.84 12.53
N LEU A 54 -2.53 2.70 11.82
CA LEU A 54 -2.53 2.53 10.37
C LEU A 54 -1.97 3.78 9.66
N ALA A 55 -2.33 4.97 10.14
CA ALA A 55 -1.82 6.24 9.60
C ALA A 55 -0.30 6.33 9.76
N GLU A 56 0.21 6.05 10.95
CA GLU A 56 1.64 6.07 11.27
C GLU A 56 2.42 5.06 10.39
N ARG A 57 1.96 3.81 10.33
CA ARG A 57 2.60 2.75 9.53
C ARG A 57 2.64 3.06 8.05
N LEU A 58 1.62 3.74 7.54
CA LEU A 58 1.50 4.12 6.13
C LEU A 58 2.06 5.52 5.84
N GLN A 59 2.56 6.23 6.86
CA GLN A 59 3.03 7.62 6.78
C GLN A 59 1.99 8.56 6.16
N LEU A 60 0.73 8.42 6.60
CA LEU A 60 -0.40 9.22 6.13
C LEU A 60 -0.88 10.16 7.22
N ASP A 61 -1.34 11.34 6.82
CA ASP A 61 -2.02 12.26 7.73
C ASP A 61 -3.42 11.74 8.13
N SER A 62 -3.95 12.30 9.21
CA SER A 62 -5.24 11.91 9.80
C SER A 62 -6.43 12.10 8.86
N ALA A 63 -6.42 13.10 7.98
CA ALA A 63 -7.52 13.34 7.03
C ALA A 63 -7.49 12.29 5.92
N THR A 64 -6.29 12.00 5.40
CA THR A 64 -6.08 11.00 4.35
C THR A 64 -6.46 9.61 4.82
N ILE A 65 -5.98 9.18 5.99
CA ILE A 65 -6.31 7.84 6.51
C ILE A 65 -7.81 7.69 6.77
N THR A 66 -8.47 8.72 7.29
CA THR A 66 -9.92 8.71 7.57
C THR A 66 -10.69 8.52 6.26
N GLY A 67 -10.35 9.28 5.22
CA GLY A 67 -11.00 9.13 3.91
C GLY A 67 -10.73 7.78 3.22
N ILE A 68 -9.61 7.12 3.52
CA ILE A 68 -9.33 5.76 3.02
C ILE A 68 -10.22 4.75 3.75
N ILE A 69 -10.27 4.83 5.08
CA ILE A 69 -11.11 3.98 5.92
C ILE A 69 -12.58 4.11 5.53
N ASP A 70 -13.08 5.34 5.39
CA ASP A 70 -14.49 5.57 5.03
C ASP A 70 -14.85 4.92 3.69
N ARG A 71 -13.98 5.02 2.68
CA ARG A 71 -14.22 4.39 1.36
C ARG A 71 -14.15 2.87 1.40
N LEU A 72 -13.22 2.31 2.19
CA LEU A 72 -13.11 0.85 2.35
C LEU A 72 -14.31 0.28 3.11
N GLU A 73 -14.81 0.99 4.11
CA GLU A 73 -16.02 0.65 4.86
C GLU A 73 -17.27 0.72 3.98
N GLN A 74 -17.43 1.82 3.22
CA GLN A 74 -18.51 1.97 2.24
C GLN A 74 -18.52 0.85 1.18
N ASN A 75 -17.34 0.42 0.74
CA ASN A 75 -17.19 -0.68 -0.21
C ASN A 75 -17.26 -2.07 0.46
N GLY A 76 -17.50 -2.15 1.77
CA GLY A 76 -17.71 -3.38 2.52
C GLY A 76 -16.46 -4.23 2.73
N PHE A 77 -15.25 -3.68 2.61
CA PHE A 77 -14.00 -4.41 2.87
C PHE A 77 -13.62 -4.43 4.36
N ILE A 78 -14.05 -3.42 5.11
CA ILE A 78 -13.74 -3.27 6.53
C ILE A 78 -14.97 -2.78 7.30
N ASP A 79 -14.94 -2.95 8.62
CA ASP A 79 -15.88 -2.35 9.56
C ASP A 79 -15.11 -1.64 10.69
N ARG A 80 -15.63 -0.50 11.15
CA ARG A 80 -15.16 0.13 12.38
C ARG A 80 -15.95 -0.35 13.59
N ARG A 81 -15.25 -0.79 14.62
CA ARG A 81 -15.83 -1.17 15.91
C ARG A 81 -15.32 -0.25 17.00
N VAL A 82 -16.21 0.12 17.92
CA VAL A 82 -15.84 0.92 19.09
C VAL A 82 -14.91 0.09 19.96
N ASP A 83 -13.82 0.68 20.43
CA ASP A 83 -12.95 0.04 21.42
C ASP A 83 -13.72 -0.17 22.73
N PRO A 84 -13.81 -1.40 23.27
CA PRO A 84 -14.48 -1.67 24.54
C PRO A 84 -13.92 -0.87 25.73
N ASN A 85 -12.65 -0.45 25.64
CA ASN A 85 -11.95 0.23 26.73
C ASN A 85 -12.02 1.77 26.62
N ASP A 86 -12.15 2.32 25.41
CA ASP A 86 -12.33 3.76 25.18
C ASP A 86 -13.21 4.02 23.95
N ARG A 87 -14.45 4.47 24.20
CA ARG A 87 -15.42 4.72 23.13
C ARG A 87 -15.03 5.82 22.13
N ARG A 88 -14.01 6.61 22.46
CA ARG A 88 -13.46 7.64 21.56
C ARG A 88 -12.60 7.03 20.45
N ASN A 89 -12.12 5.81 20.65
CA ASN A 89 -11.30 5.11 19.67
C ASN A 89 -12.13 4.09 18.88
N LYS A 90 -11.83 3.99 17.58
CA LYS A 90 -12.39 2.98 16.69
C LYS A 90 -11.28 2.10 16.15
N LEU A 91 -11.47 0.80 16.31
CA LEU A 91 -10.66 -0.23 15.71
C LEU A 91 -11.21 -0.56 14.33
N VAL A 92 -10.32 -0.78 13.38
CA VAL A 92 -10.64 -1.18 12.01
C VAL A 92 -10.45 -2.68 11.88
N PHE A 93 -11.49 -3.37 11.42
CA PHE A 93 -11.50 -4.82 11.21
C PHE A 93 -11.82 -5.17 9.76
N LEU A 94 -11.25 -6.27 9.26
CA LEU A 94 -11.66 -6.85 7.98
C LEU A 94 -13.06 -7.49 8.08
N THR A 95 -13.89 -7.25 7.07
CA THR A 95 -15.08 -8.07 6.81
C THR A 95 -14.68 -9.38 6.13
N ASP A 96 -15.63 -10.30 5.96
CA ASP A 96 -15.40 -11.53 5.18
C ASP A 96 -15.01 -11.21 3.72
N LYS A 97 -15.64 -10.18 3.13
CA LYS A 97 -15.23 -9.66 1.83
C LYS A 97 -13.79 -9.18 1.88
N GLY A 98 -13.41 -8.36 2.86
CA GLY A 98 -12.04 -7.89 3.05
C GLY A 98 -11.01 -9.01 3.13
N ARG A 99 -11.31 -10.07 3.90
CA ARG A 99 -10.45 -11.26 4.02
C ARG A 99 -10.32 -12.02 2.72
N SER A 100 -11.45 -12.27 2.03
CA SER A 100 -11.45 -13.03 0.77
C SER A 100 -10.63 -12.38 -0.35
N MET A 101 -10.34 -11.08 -0.22
CA MET A 101 -9.62 -10.31 -1.23
C MET A 101 -8.10 -10.32 -1.07
N GLU A 102 -7.56 -10.93 0.00
CA GLU A 102 -6.11 -11.00 0.22
C GLU A 102 -5.38 -11.66 -0.95
N VAL A 103 -5.75 -12.90 -1.27
CA VAL A 103 -5.11 -13.69 -2.33
C VAL A 103 -5.20 -13.00 -3.70
N PRO A 104 -6.40 -12.63 -4.22
CA PRO A 104 -6.49 -12.04 -5.55
C PRO A 104 -5.79 -10.68 -5.67
N LEU A 105 -5.83 -9.83 -4.62
CA LEU A 105 -5.15 -8.54 -4.66
C LEU A 105 -3.63 -8.67 -4.53
N CYS A 106 -3.14 -9.61 -3.71
CA CYS A 106 -1.71 -9.90 -3.64
C CYS A 106 -1.18 -10.40 -4.99
N GLN A 107 -1.88 -11.35 -5.62
CA GLN A 107 -1.51 -11.85 -6.96
C GLN A 107 -1.42 -10.72 -7.99
N LYS A 108 -2.37 -9.78 -7.99
CA LYS A 108 -2.34 -8.63 -8.91
C LYS A 108 -1.16 -7.69 -8.66
N MET A 109 -0.71 -7.59 -7.41
CA MET A 109 0.47 -6.80 -7.06
C MET A 109 1.77 -7.55 -7.35
N ASP A 110 1.78 -8.88 -7.31
CA ASP A 110 2.90 -9.70 -7.75
C ASP A 110 3.07 -9.60 -9.27
N GLU A 111 1.99 -9.72 -10.05
CA GLU A 111 1.99 -9.46 -11.51
C GLU A 111 2.48 -8.04 -11.84
N MET A 112 2.13 -7.05 -11.02
CA MET A 112 2.64 -5.68 -11.18
C MET A 112 4.15 -5.62 -10.97
N ASN A 113 4.65 -6.28 -9.91
CA ASN A 113 6.08 -6.33 -9.61
C ASN A 113 6.86 -7.00 -10.75
N GLU A 114 6.35 -8.11 -11.28
CA GLU A 114 6.95 -8.81 -12.43
C GLU A 114 6.99 -7.91 -13.66
N GLU A 115 5.90 -7.22 -13.98
CA GLU A 115 5.81 -6.34 -15.14
C GLU A 115 6.80 -5.16 -15.05
N VAL A 116 6.83 -4.47 -13.91
CA VAL A 116 7.70 -3.29 -13.71
C VAL A 116 9.18 -3.67 -13.66
N MET A 117 9.51 -4.89 -13.24
CA MET A 117 10.89 -5.36 -13.09
C MET A 117 11.34 -6.29 -14.22
N SER A 118 10.53 -6.46 -15.26
CA SER A 118 10.73 -7.46 -16.33
C SER A 118 12.06 -7.36 -17.08
N ASP A 119 12.64 -6.16 -17.16
CA ASP A 119 13.93 -5.90 -17.82
C ASP A 119 15.14 -6.03 -16.87
N LEU A 120 14.93 -6.36 -15.60
CA LEU A 120 15.99 -6.47 -14.59
C LEU A 120 16.26 -7.93 -14.22
N SER A 121 17.53 -8.25 -14.00
CA SER A 121 17.92 -9.53 -13.40
C SER A 121 17.54 -9.61 -11.92
N ASP A 122 17.44 -10.84 -11.39
CA ASP A 122 17.16 -11.05 -9.96
C ASP A 122 18.17 -10.34 -9.06
N VAL A 123 19.44 -10.30 -9.44
CA VAL A 123 20.50 -9.61 -8.69
C VAL A 123 20.24 -8.11 -8.64
N GLU A 124 19.89 -7.49 -9.77
CA GLU A 124 19.55 -6.06 -9.85
C GLU A 124 18.29 -5.75 -9.03
N ILE A 125 17.26 -6.62 -9.08
CA ILE A 125 16.04 -6.47 -8.29
C ILE A 125 16.34 -6.49 -6.79
N GLN A 126 17.17 -7.44 -6.33
CA GLN A 126 17.53 -7.51 -4.90
C GLN A 126 18.35 -6.30 -4.46
N GLN A 127 19.32 -5.85 -5.27
CA GLN A 127 20.10 -4.65 -4.99
C GLN A 127 19.21 -3.40 -4.94
N PHE A 128 18.31 -3.26 -5.92
CA PHE A 128 17.36 -2.15 -5.98
C PHE A 128 16.44 -2.11 -4.76
N LYS A 129 15.83 -3.25 -4.38
CA LYS A 129 14.99 -3.37 -3.18
C LYS A 129 15.77 -3.00 -1.91
N LYS A 130 17.02 -3.46 -1.79
CA LYS A 130 17.88 -3.10 -0.65
C LYS A 130 18.13 -1.58 -0.59
N ILE A 131 18.47 -0.96 -1.72
CA ILE A 131 18.71 0.49 -1.78
C ILE A 131 17.44 1.26 -1.38
N LEU A 132 16.27 0.91 -1.93
CA LEU A 132 14.99 1.53 -1.57
C LEU A 132 14.68 1.37 -0.08
N TYR A 133 14.93 0.19 0.49
CA TYR A 133 14.75 -0.04 1.92
C TYR A 133 15.67 0.85 2.76
N ASP A 134 16.96 0.92 2.40
CA ASP A 134 17.97 1.70 3.11
C ASP A 134 17.67 3.22 3.09
N ILE A 135 17.06 3.76 2.02
CA ILE A 135 16.77 5.20 1.90
C ILE A 135 15.33 5.60 2.28
N GLY A 136 14.37 4.69 2.21
CA GLY A 136 12.93 5.02 2.34
C GLY A 136 12.21 4.39 3.54
N ILE A 137 12.78 3.34 4.16
CA ILE A 137 12.13 2.60 5.26
C ILE A 137 13.03 2.53 6.49
N LYS A 138 14.33 2.34 6.30
CA LYS A 138 15.30 2.26 7.38
C LYS A 138 15.38 3.61 8.10
N ASN A 139 14.73 3.71 9.24
CA ASN A 139 14.96 4.80 10.18
C ASN A 139 16.41 4.73 10.67
N LYS A 140 17.11 5.88 10.67
CA LYS A 140 18.30 6.06 11.51
C LYS A 140 17.89 6.14 12.97
#